data_AF-A0A173ZVJ3-F1
#
_entry.id   AF-A0A173ZVJ3-F1
#
_cell.length_a   1.000
_cell.length_b   1.000
_cell.length_c   1.000
_cell.angle_alpha   90.00
_cell.angle_beta   90.00
_cell.angle_gamma   90.00
#
_symmetry.space_group_name_H-M   'P 1'
#
loop_
_entity.id
_entity.type
_entity.pdbx_description
1 polymer ?
#
loop_
_entity_poly.entity_id
_entity_poly.type
_entity_poly.pdbx_seq_one_letter_code
_entity_poly.pdbx_strand_id
1 'polypeptide(L)'
;MDWRNRKYYQVNPVYSYHDCIKRLKKINSVKISPPFRVSGGILFPKFTLGFNTDKETLVLEILQSSKYKDCNPIYKEITKEMIGQ
;
A
#
# COMPACT_ATOMS: atom_id res chain seq x y z
N MET A 1 9.55 14.60 5.98
CA MET A 1 9.04 14.22 4.65
C MET A 1 8.38 15.41 4.01
N ASP A 2 8.90 15.88 2.87
CA ASP A 2 8.19 16.85 2.04
C ASP A 2 6.87 16.24 1.54
N TRP A 3 5.82 17.04 1.37
CA TRP A 3 4.51 16.56 0.92
C TRP A 3 4.37 16.56 -0.60
N ARG A 4 5.19 17.35 -1.32
CA ARG A 4 5.19 17.47 -2.78
C ARG A 4 5.82 16.25 -3.46
N ASN A 5 6.67 15.53 -2.73
CA ASN A 5 7.38 14.34 -3.23
C ASN A 5 6.78 13.03 -2.71
N ARG A 6 5.46 13.00 -2.45
CA ARG A 6 4.78 11.80 -1.94
C ARG A 6 3.90 11.16 -2.99
N LYS A 7 3.99 9.84 -3.09
CA LYS A 7 3.03 8.99 -3.80
C LYS A 7 2.17 8.24 -2.80
N TYR A 8 0.94 7.95 -3.22
CA TYR A 8 0.00 7.21 -2.41
C TYR A 8 -0.62 6.08 -3.18
N TYR A 9 -0.55 4.86 -2.65
CA TYR A 9 -1.16 3.69 -3.27
C TYR A 9 -2.23 3.12 -2.35
N GLN A 10 -3.39 2.79 -2.90
CA GLN A 10 -4.35 1.90 -2.24
C GLN A 10 -3.94 0.47 -2.55
N VAL A 11 -3.68 -0.33 -1.53
CA VAL A 11 -3.30 -1.74 -1.65
C VAL A 11 -4.49 -2.61 -1.23
N ASN A 12 -4.88 -3.52 -2.10
CA ASN A 12 -5.88 -4.56 -1.87
C ASN A 12 -5.18 -5.92 -1.80
N PRO A 13 -4.65 -6.30 -0.63
CA PRO A 13 -3.90 -7.54 -0.54
C PRO A 13 -4.85 -8.74 -0.59
N VAL A 14 -4.53 -9.71 -1.45
CA VAL A 14 -5.13 -11.05 -1.42
C VAL A 14 -4.29 -11.93 -0.46
N TYR A 15 -4.77 -13.13 -0.08
CA TYR A 15 -4.20 -14.06 0.91
C TYR A 15 -2.67 -13.91 1.19
N SER A 16 -2.26 -13.91 2.49
CA SER A 16 -0.85 -13.82 2.96
C SER A 16 -0.20 -12.41 3.02
N TYR A 17 -0.99 -11.38 3.34
CA TYR A 17 -0.57 -9.97 3.36
C TYR A 17 0.41 -9.56 4.49
N HIS A 18 0.57 -10.39 5.52
CA HIS A 18 1.37 -10.05 6.70
C HIS A 18 2.87 -9.89 6.39
N ASP A 19 3.43 -10.68 5.47
CA ASP A 19 4.84 -10.56 5.05
C ASP A 19 5.08 -9.27 4.25
N CYS A 20 4.14 -8.93 3.36
CA CYS A 20 4.16 -7.70 2.58
C CYS A 20 4.20 -6.47 3.51
N ILE A 21 3.30 -6.41 4.51
CA ILE A 21 3.30 -5.34 5.50
C ILE A 21 4.62 -5.30 6.29
N LYS A 22 5.16 -6.45 6.71
CA LYS A 22 6.46 -6.49 7.42
C LYS A 22 7.59 -5.92 6.58
N ARG A 23 7.64 -6.22 5.28
CA ARG A 23 8.66 -5.68 4.35
C ARG A 23 8.46 -4.18 4.12
N LEU A 24 7.22 -3.73 3.91
CA LEU A 24 6.90 -2.31 3.72
C LEU A 24 7.27 -1.47 4.96
N LYS A 25 7.02 -1.98 6.18
CA LYS A 25 7.41 -1.32 7.43
C LYS A 25 8.92 -1.16 7.61
N LYS A 26 9.75 -1.95 6.91
CA LYS A 26 11.22 -1.83 6.94
C LYS A 26 11.74 -0.70 6.05
N ILE A 27 10.94 -0.19 5.12
CA ILE A 27 11.35 0.96 4.30
C ILE A 27 11.13 2.23 5.13
N ASN A 28 12.23 2.83 5.58
CA ASN A 28 12.19 4.17 6.16
C ASN A 28 11.49 5.10 5.18
N SER A 29 10.49 5.85 5.65
CA SER A 29 9.60 6.71 4.84
C SER A 29 8.36 6.03 4.24
N VAL A 30 8.10 4.73 4.44
CA VAL A 30 6.78 4.17 4.11
C VAL A 30 5.84 4.33 5.30
N LYS A 31 4.69 4.97 5.07
CA LYS A 31 3.56 5.03 6.00
C LYS A 31 2.47 4.10 5.51
N ILE A 32 1.98 3.27 6.42
CA ILE A 32 0.86 2.35 6.17
C ILE A 32 -0.30 2.84 7.02
N SER A 33 -1.36 3.31 6.37
CA SER A 33 -2.58 3.72 7.05
C SER A 33 -3.60 2.56 7.02
N PRO A 34 -4.21 2.22 8.17
CA PRO A 34 -5.19 1.14 8.27
C PRO A 34 -6.44 1.41 7.42
N PRO A 35 -7.26 0.38 7.16
CA PRO A 35 -8.35 0.44 6.20
C PRO A 35 -9.37 1.55 6.45
N PHE A 36 -9.86 2.10 5.33
CA PHE A 36 -11.21 2.66 5.26
C PHE A 36 -12.19 1.60 5.78
N ARG A 37 -12.97 1.91 6.82
CA ARG A 37 -14.15 1.11 7.18
C ARG A 37 -15.12 1.17 6.01
N VAL A 38 -15.16 0.14 5.18
CA VAL A 38 -16.27 -0.08 4.26
C VAL A 38 -17.32 -0.84 5.07
N SER A 39 -18.45 -0.20 5.36
CA SER A 39 -19.57 -0.81 6.08
C SER A 39 -19.98 -2.12 5.40
N GLY A 40 -19.86 -3.27 6.08
CA GLY A 40 -20.60 -4.48 5.67
C GLY A 40 -19.94 -5.86 5.74
N GLY A 41 -18.70 -6.06 6.23
CA GLY A 41 -18.19 -7.42 6.48
C GLY A 41 -16.67 -7.60 6.46
N ILE A 42 -16.20 -8.76 6.92
CA ILE A 42 -14.78 -9.17 6.92
C ILE A 42 -14.43 -9.78 5.57
N LEU A 43 -13.39 -9.27 4.90
CA LEU A 43 -12.19 -10.01 4.44
C LEU A 43 -11.38 -9.10 3.50
N PHE A 44 -10.07 -8.98 3.76
CA PHE A 44 -9.07 -8.13 3.08
C PHE A 44 -9.05 -6.66 3.52
N PRO A 45 -8.22 -6.29 4.52
CA PRO A 45 -8.03 -4.89 4.88
C PRO A 45 -7.29 -4.19 3.73
N LYS A 46 -8.03 -3.46 2.89
CA LYS A 46 -7.43 -2.50 1.95
C LYS A 46 -6.68 -1.47 2.77
N PHE A 47 -5.41 -1.21 2.50
CA PHE A 47 -4.65 -0.21 3.25
C PHE A 47 -4.06 0.83 2.30
N THR A 48 -3.79 2.01 2.81
CA THR A 48 -3.13 3.06 2.04
C THR A 48 -1.65 3.09 2.38
N LEU A 49 -0.81 3.10 1.35
CA LEU A 49 0.60 3.39 1.44
C LEU A 49 0.83 4.85 1.08
N GLY A 50 1.60 5.55 1.89
CA GLY A 50 2.17 6.85 1.55
C GLY A 50 3.68 6.78 1.68
N PHE A 51 4.41 7.15 0.63
CA PHE A 51 5.88 7.06 0.60
C PHE A 51 6.47 8.15 -0.29
N ASN A 52 7.77 8.41 -0.14
CA ASN A 52 8.46 9.34 -1.03
C ASN A 52 8.61 8.74 -2.43
N THR A 53 8.53 9.57 -3.47
CA THR A 53 8.70 9.12 -4.87
C THR A 53 9.99 8.33 -5.10
N ASP A 54 11.09 8.65 -4.39
CA ASP A 54 12.36 7.92 -4.50
C ASP A 54 12.29 6.45 -4.03
N LYS A 55 11.24 6.08 -3.29
CA LYS A 55 11.01 4.72 -2.79
C LYS A 55 10.03 3.92 -3.64
N GLU A 56 9.51 4.50 -4.71
CA GLU A 56 8.49 3.86 -5.55
C GLU A 56 8.94 2.50 -6.09
N THR A 57 10.15 2.40 -6.64
CA THR A 57 10.68 1.13 -7.16
C THR A 57 10.69 0.04 -6.09
N LEU A 58 11.21 0.33 -4.89
CA LEU A 58 11.27 -0.62 -3.78
C LEU A 58 9.87 -1.05 -3.30
N VAL A 59 8.92 -0.12 -3.28
CA VAL A 59 7.53 -0.42 -2.92
C VAL A 59 6.89 -1.32 -3.97
N LEU A 60 7.07 -1.01 -5.26
CA LEU A 60 6.57 -1.82 -6.37
C LEU A 60 7.16 -3.23 -6.38
N GLU A 61 8.46 -3.38 -6.13
CA GLU A 61 9.10 -4.70 -6.01
C GLU A 61 8.49 -5.54 -4.89
N ILE A 62 8.11 -4.94 -3.76
CA ILE A 62 7.43 -5.66 -2.68
C ILE A 62 6.01 -6.03 -3.10
N LEU A 63 5.26 -5.11 -3.72
CA LEU A 63 3.86 -5.34 -4.11
C LEU A 63 3.72 -6.32 -5.28
N GLN A 64 4.71 -6.38 -6.17
CA GLN A 64 4.74 -7.24 -7.35
C GLN A 64 5.64 -8.48 -7.19
N SER A 65 6.26 -8.66 -6.02
CA SER A 65 7.13 -9.81 -5.72
C SER A 65 6.44 -11.12 -6.10
N SER A 66 7.17 -12.06 -6.70
CA SER A 66 6.63 -13.33 -7.23
C SER A 66 5.78 -14.12 -6.23
N LYS A 67 6.08 -13.98 -4.92
CA LYS A 67 5.27 -14.48 -3.79
C LYS A 67 3.81 -14.02 -3.79
N TYR A 68 3.47 -12.94 -4.50
CA TYR A 68 2.15 -12.34 -4.60
C TYR A 68 1.64 -12.30 -6.05
N LYS A 69 2.30 -12.99 -6.99
CA LYS A 69 2.02 -12.93 -8.44
C LYS A 69 0.65 -13.49 -8.83
N ASP A 70 0.14 -14.46 -8.07
CA ASP A 70 -1.21 -15.03 -8.25
C ASP A 70 -2.31 -14.13 -7.66
N CYS A 71 -1.92 -13.02 -7.03
CA CYS A 71 -2.83 -11.97 -6.63
C CYS A 71 -2.89 -10.95 -7.77
N ASN A 72 -4.05 -10.79 -8.43
CA ASN A 72 -4.30 -9.66 -9.35
C ASN A 72 -3.73 -8.35 -8.80
N PRO A 73 -3.23 -7.42 -9.64
CA PRO A 73 -2.43 -6.27 -9.21
C PRO A 73 -3.01 -5.64 -7.95
N ILE A 74 -2.31 -5.86 -6.84
CA ILE A 74 -2.82 -5.60 -5.50
C ILE A 74 -2.80 -4.12 -5.16
N TYR A 75 -2.52 -3.22 -6.09
CA TYR A 75 -2.39 -1.80 -5.80
C TYR A 75 -2.91 -0.90 -6.92
N LYS A 76 -3.38 0.29 -6.52
CA LYS A 76 -3.82 1.38 -7.39
C LYS A 76 -3.20 2.67 -6.87
N GLU A 77 -2.56 3.45 -7.75
CA GLU A 77 -2.14 4.82 -7.38
C GLU A 77 -3.38 5.68 -7.13
N ILE A 78 -3.35 6.43 -6.03
CA ILE A 78 -4.41 7.33 -5.60
C ILE A 78 -3.82 8.71 -5.30
N THR A 79 -4.64 9.75 -5.38
CA THR A 79 -4.22 11.10 -4.95
C THR A 79 -4.47 11.29 -3.46
N LYS A 80 -3.84 12.31 -2.88
CA LYS A 80 -4.10 12.70 -1.48
C LYS A 80 -5.57 13.08 -1.26
N GLU A 81 -6.22 13.69 -2.25
CA GLU A 81 -7.63 14.09 -2.19
C GLU A 81 -8.56 12.86 -2.09
N MET A 82 -8.20 11.76 -2.76
CA MET A 82 -8.95 10.50 -2.68
C MET A 82 -8.84 9.80 -1.31
N ILE A 83 -7.87 10.19 -0.48
CA ILE A 83 -7.69 9.62 0.87
C ILE A 83 -8.65 10.27 1.88
N GLY A 84 -9.35 11.36 1.50
CA GLY A 84 -10.16 12.15 2.41
C GLY A 84 -9.26 12.95 3.35
N GLN A 85 -9.39 14.28 3.32
CA GLN A 85 -8.99 15.12 4.44
C GLN A 85 -10.17 15.25 5.40
#